data_AF-A0A8T7GN53-F1
#
_entry.id   AF-A0A8T7GN53-F1
#
_cell.length_a   1.000
_cell.length_b   1.000
_cell.length_c   1.000
_cell.angle_alpha   90.00
_cell.angle_beta   90.00
_cell.angle_gamma   90.00
#
_symmetry.space_group_name_H-M   'P 1'
#
loop_
_entity.id
_entity.type
_entity.pdbx_description
1 polymer ?
#
loop_
_entity_poly.entity_id
_entity_poly.type
_entity_poly.pdbx_seq_one_letter_code
_entity_poly.pdbx_strand_id
1 'polypeptide(L)'
;MPREQHRQRRKIDARRLAIDIARQAMLQLYRLSVERARRGDYETARRLIEHALEIHRRLRVRKPIPLRRAICPNCHAPLVPGVTARVRLRSRGKHIRITTTCLLCGYMLRIEERKS
;
A
#
# COMPACT_ATOMS: atom_id res chain seq x y z
N MET A 1 28.51 3.28 35.68
CA MET A 1 28.41 3.51 34.21
C MET A 1 26.96 3.39 33.71
N PRO A 2 26.08 4.42 33.81
CA PRO A 2 24.67 4.34 33.36
C PRO A 2 24.29 5.25 32.16
N ARG A 3 25.18 6.17 31.74
CA ARG A 3 24.90 7.20 30.71
C ARG A 3 24.72 6.61 29.30
N GLU A 4 25.39 5.50 29.02
CA GLU A 4 25.37 4.83 27.72
C GLU A 4 24.03 4.13 27.44
N GLN A 5 23.46 3.48 28.47
CA GLN A 5 22.18 2.78 28.38
C GLN A 5 21.01 3.75 28.09
N HIS A 6 21.00 4.93 28.70
CA HIS A 6 19.98 5.96 28.44
C HIS A 6 20.07 6.55 27.02
N ARG A 7 21.29 6.71 26.48
CA ARG A 7 21.52 7.17 25.11
C ARG A 7 21.07 6.13 24.06
N GLN A 8 21.32 4.85 24.33
CA GLN A 8 20.88 3.74 23.47
C GLN A 8 19.35 3.65 23.38
N ARG A 9 18.65 3.83 24.52
CA ARG A 9 17.19 3.78 24.61
C ARG A 9 16.52 4.92 23.82
N ARG A 10 17.01 6.16 23.97
CA ARG A 10 16.52 7.32 23.19
C ARG A 10 16.63 7.12 21.66
N LYS A 11 17.70 6.47 21.19
CA LYS A 11 17.87 6.16 19.75
C LYS A 11 16.86 5.13 19.25
N ILE A 12 16.53 4.11 20.06
CA ILE A 12 15.51 3.10 19.73
C ILE A 12 14.13 3.76 19.62
N ASP A 13 13.80 4.64 20.57
CA ASP A 13 12.50 5.32 20.60
C ASP A 13 12.35 6.30 19.42
N ALA A 14 13.39 7.06 19.09
CA ALA A 14 13.40 7.93 17.91
C ALA A 14 13.23 7.14 16.60
N ARG A 15 13.86 5.97 16.49
CA ARG A 15 13.69 5.08 15.32
C ARG A 15 12.27 4.53 15.23
N ARG A 16 11.67 4.12 16.36
CA ARG A 16 10.28 3.64 16.40
C ARG A 16 9.31 4.74 15.98
N LEU A 17 9.49 5.96 16.49
CA LEU A 17 8.68 7.12 16.11
C LEU A 17 8.80 7.43 14.61
N ALA A 18 10.02 7.43 14.06
CA ALA A 18 10.23 7.65 12.63
C ALA A 18 9.53 6.58 11.76
N ILE A 19 9.56 5.30 12.18
CA ILE A 19 8.85 4.21 11.50
C ILE A 19 7.33 4.44 11.54
N ASP A 20 6.79 4.87 12.68
CA ASP A 20 5.35 5.12 12.82
C ASP A 20 4.90 6.31 11.96
N ILE A 21 5.62 7.44 12.01
CA ILE A 21 5.35 8.61 11.18
C ILE A 21 5.40 8.24 9.69
N ALA A 22 6.42 7.47 9.27
CA ALA A 22 6.52 6.99 7.90
C ALA A 22 5.32 6.13 7.50
N ARG A 23 4.84 5.26 8.39
CA ARG A 23 3.65 4.44 8.17
C ARG A 23 2.40 5.30 8.00
N GLN A 24 2.23 6.31 8.84
CA GLN A 24 1.12 7.26 8.75
C GLN A 24 1.17 8.04 7.43
N ALA A 25 2.34 8.58 7.05
CA ALA A 25 2.55 9.31 5.81
C ALA A 25 2.20 8.45 4.57
N MET A 26 2.69 7.21 4.51
CA MET A 26 2.34 6.28 3.42
C MET A 26 0.83 6.02 3.32
N LEU A 27 0.14 5.90 4.45
CA LEU A 27 -1.31 5.71 4.48
C LEU A 27 -2.06 6.96 4.00
N GLN A 28 -1.61 8.16 4.36
CA GLN A 28 -2.20 9.40 3.89
C GLN A 28 -2.01 9.59 2.39
N LEU A 29 -0.80 9.34 1.86
CA LEU A 29 -0.52 9.38 0.43
C LEU A 29 -1.42 8.40 -0.34
N TYR A 30 -1.61 7.19 0.19
CA TYR A 30 -2.55 6.23 -0.40
C TYR A 30 -3.99 6.76 -0.42
N ARG A 31 -4.49 7.34 0.68
CA ARG A 31 -5.85 7.92 0.73
C ARG A 31 -6.04 9.03 -0.31
N LEU A 32 -5.08 9.95 -0.39
CA LEU A 32 -5.09 11.03 -1.39
C LEU A 32 -5.04 10.45 -2.81
N SER A 33 -4.24 9.41 -3.06
CA SER A 33 -4.18 8.78 -4.38
C SER A 33 -5.52 8.20 -4.81
N VAL A 34 -6.27 7.58 -3.88
CA VAL A 34 -7.60 7.02 -4.13
C VAL A 34 -8.59 8.14 -4.45
N GLU A 35 -8.51 9.26 -3.74
CA GLU A 35 -9.34 10.43 -4.00
C GLU A 35 -9.06 11.02 -5.40
N ARG A 36 -7.79 11.20 -5.76
CA ARG A 36 -7.41 11.67 -7.11
C ARG A 36 -7.89 10.74 -8.20
N ALA A 37 -7.72 9.42 -8.00
CA ALA A 37 -8.21 8.43 -8.95
C ALA A 37 -9.74 8.48 -9.12
N ARG A 38 -10.50 8.70 -8.04
CA ARG A 38 -11.97 8.87 -8.13
C ARG A 38 -12.38 10.12 -8.91
N ARG A 39 -11.54 11.16 -8.90
CA ARG A 39 -11.74 12.39 -9.68
C ARG A 39 -11.25 12.27 -11.13
N GLY A 40 -10.75 11.11 -11.55
CA GLY A 40 -10.18 10.87 -12.89
C GLY A 40 -8.73 11.32 -13.07
N ASP A 41 -8.11 11.91 -12.04
CA ASP A 41 -6.72 12.35 -12.04
C ASP A 41 -5.78 11.16 -11.72
N TYR A 42 -5.63 10.27 -12.71
CA TYR A 42 -4.86 9.04 -12.57
C TYR A 42 -3.34 9.27 -12.51
N GLU A 43 -2.85 10.32 -13.16
CA GLU A 43 -1.42 10.63 -13.16
C GLU A 43 -0.96 11.05 -11.76
N THR A 44 -1.67 11.99 -11.13
CA THR A 44 -1.35 12.40 -9.76
C THR A 44 -1.54 11.25 -8.79
N ALA A 45 -2.57 10.42 -8.99
CA ALA A 45 -2.77 9.22 -8.18
C ALA A 45 -1.54 8.28 -8.21
N ARG A 46 -0.94 8.05 -9.39
CA ARG A 46 0.27 7.22 -9.52
C ARG A 46 1.47 7.85 -8.82
N ARG A 47 1.71 9.15 -9.03
CA ARG A 47 2.82 9.88 -8.39
C ARG A 47 2.75 9.81 -6.86
N LEU A 48 1.55 9.97 -6.28
CA LEU A 48 1.35 9.84 -4.84
C LEU A 48 1.71 8.44 -4.31
N ILE A 49 1.35 7.39 -5.06
CA ILE A 49 1.75 6.02 -4.72
C ILE A 49 3.26 5.84 -4.82
N GLU A 50 3.90 6.36 -5.85
CA GLU A 50 5.35 6.26 -6.04
C GLU A 50 6.12 6.91 -4.89
N HIS A 51 5.67 8.08 -4.42
CA HIS A 51 6.21 8.71 -3.21
C HIS A 51 6.04 7.82 -1.98
N ALA A 52 4.88 7.19 -1.81
CA ALA A 52 4.67 6.27 -0.69
C ALA A 52 5.58 5.03 -0.76
N LEU A 53 5.82 4.50 -1.97
CA LEU A 53 6.75 3.40 -2.20
C LEU A 53 8.22 3.82 -2.01
N GLU A 54 8.56 5.07 -2.29
CA GLU A 54 9.87 5.63 -2.02
C GLU A 54 10.15 5.76 -0.52
N ILE A 55 9.19 6.25 0.28
CA ILE A 55 9.28 6.27 1.75
C ILE A 55 9.55 4.85 2.28
N HIS A 56 8.78 3.87 1.77
CA HIS A 56 8.99 2.46 2.10
C HIS A 56 10.42 1.99 1.83
N ARG A 57 10.94 2.27 0.62
CA ARG A 57 12.28 1.84 0.19
C ARG A 57 13.38 2.49 1.03
N ARG A 58 13.31 3.80 1.26
CA ARG A 58 14.32 4.57 1.99
C ARG A 58 14.38 4.21 3.47
N LEU A 59 13.22 4.10 4.14
CA LEU A 59 13.15 3.85 5.58
C LEU A 59 13.07 2.36 5.94
N ARG A 60 13.00 1.46 4.94
CA ARG A 60 12.85 0.00 5.12
C ARG A 60 11.70 -0.38 6.05
N VAL A 61 10.63 0.41 6.03
CA VAL A 61 9.42 0.20 6.83
C VAL A 61 8.52 -0.84 6.19
N ARG A 62 7.77 -1.63 6.95
CA ARG A 62 6.86 -2.63 6.35
C ARG A 62 5.75 -1.92 5.56
N LYS A 63 5.51 -2.34 4.31
CA LYS A 63 4.40 -1.80 3.51
C LYS A 63 3.06 -2.02 4.24
N PRO A 64 2.24 -0.97 4.43
CA PRO A 64 0.88 -1.12 4.91
C PRO A 64 0.05 -2.05 4.02
N ILE A 65 -0.98 -2.67 4.57
CA ILE A 65 -1.84 -3.61 3.84
C ILE A 65 -2.43 -3.00 2.55
N PRO A 66 -2.94 -1.75 2.54
CA PRO A 66 -3.45 -1.14 1.32
C PRO A 66 -2.40 -1.05 0.21
N LEU A 67 -1.18 -0.64 0.55
CA LEU A 67 -0.10 -0.54 -0.44
C LEU A 67 0.35 -1.91 -1.00
N ARG A 68 0.05 -3.00 -0.31
CA ARG A 68 0.36 -4.36 -0.77
C ARG A 68 -0.72 -4.97 -1.65
N ARG A 69 -1.99 -4.66 -1.38
CA ARG A 69 -3.14 -5.37 -1.99
C ARG A 69 -3.95 -4.51 -2.96
N ALA A 70 -3.89 -3.18 -2.83
CA ALA A 70 -4.74 -2.25 -3.54
C ALA A 70 -3.96 -1.31 -4.46
N ILE A 71 -2.80 -1.75 -4.95
CA ILE A 71 -1.97 -1.02 -5.92
C ILE A 71 -1.62 -1.96 -7.05
N CYS A 72 -1.66 -1.45 -8.28
CA CYS A 72 -1.19 -2.21 -9.44
C CYS A 72 0.34 -2.34 -9.37
N PRO A 73 0.91 -3.56 -9.38
CA PRO A 73 2.35 -3.74 -9.35
C PRO A 73 3.04 -3.31 -10.65
N ASN A 74 2.28 -3.14 -11.74
CA ASN A 74 2.81 -2.73 -13.05
C ASN A 74 2.82 -1.20 -13.20
N CYS A 75 1.66 -0.55 -13.12
CA CYS A 75 1.53 0.90 -13.38
C CYS A 75 1.42 1.78 -12.13
N HIS A 76 1.55 1.21 -10.93
CA HIS A 76 1.43 1.88 -9.63
C HIS A 76 0.11 2.63 -9.37
N ALA A 77 -0.91 2.46 -10.21
CA ALA A 77 -2.20 3.06 -9.97
C ALA A 77 -2.88 2.42 -8.73
N PRO A 78 -3.58 3.21 -7.90
CA PRO A 78 -4.43 2.66 -6.85
C PRO A 78 -5.56 1.87 -7.50
N LEU A 79 -5.81 0.66 -7.01
CA LEU A 79 -6.86 -0.25 -7.48
C LEU A 79 -8.15 0.04 -6.71
N VAL A 80 -8.98 0.91 -7.28
CA VAL A 80 -10.28 1.30 -6.73
C VAL A 80 -11.37 0.53 -7.48
N PRO A 81 -12.09 -0.40 -6.83
CA PRO A 81 -13.18 -1.14 -7.46
C PRO A 81 -14.21 -0.19 -8.06
N GLY A 82 -14.59 -0.43 -9.32
CA GLY A 82 -15.56 0.38 -10.05
C GLY A 82 -15.00 1.63 -10.72
N VAL A 83 -13.75 2.02 -10.43
CA VAL A 83 -13.09 3.18 -11.06
C VAL A 83 -11.87 2.72 -11.88
N THR A 84 -10.84 2.23 -11.20
CA THR A 84 -9.56 1.82 -11.82
C THR A 84 -9.32 0.32 -11.76
N ALA A 85 -10.19 -0.43 -11.08
CA ALA A 85 -10.08 -1.87 -10.92
C ALA A 85 -11.42 -2.58 -11.11
N ARG A 86 -11.36 -3.76 -11.73
CA ARG A 86 -12.45 -4.73 -11.79
C ARG A 86 -12.10 -5.93 -10.92
N VAL A 87 -12.87 -6.17 -9.87
CA VAL A 87 -12.69 -7.31 -8.95
C VAL A 87 -13.71 -8.39 -9.31
N ARG A 88 -13.23 -9.63 -9.50
CA ARG A 88 -14.06 -10.81 -9.70
C ARG A 88 -13.75 -11.83 -8.61
N LEU A 89 -14.79 -12.29 -7.94
CA LEU A 89 -14.72 -13.33 -6.93
C LEU A 89 -15.19 -14.64 -7.55
N ARG A 90 -14.37 -15.69 -7.48
CA ARG A 90 -14.75 -17.04 -7.92
C ARG A 90 -14.60 -18.01 -6.75
N SER A 91 -15.71 -18.66 -6.40
CA SER A 91 -15.75 -19.72 -5.39
C SER A 91 -15.10 -20.99 -5.97
N ARG A 92 -14.15 -21.59 -5.23
CA ARG A 92 -13.49 -22.85 -5.56
C ARG A 92 -13.45 -23.73 -4.31
N GLY A 93 -14.56 -24.42 -4.03
CA GLY A 93 -14.68 -25.28 -2.84
C GLY A 93 -14.45 -24.48 -1.55
N LYS A 94 -13.39 -24.83 -0.80
CA LYS A 94 -12.96 -24.16 0.45
C LYS A 94 -12.16 -22.86 0.22
N HIS A 95 -11.92 -22.45 -1.03
CA HIS A 95 -11.15 -21.26 -1.37
C HIS A 95 -11.99 -20.25 -2.18
N ILE A 96 -11.57 -18.98 -2.12
CA ILE A 96 -12.06 -17.89 -2.95
C ILE A 96 -10.88 -17.38 -3.77
N ARG A 97 -10.99 -17.46 -5.09
CA ARG A 97 -10.05 -16.81 -6.01
C ARG A 97 -10.55 -15.40 -6.29
N ILE A 98 -9.78 -14.41 -5.84
CA ILE A 98 -9.99 -12.99 -6.07
C ILE A 98 -9.13 -12.59 -7.27
N THR A 99 -9.75 -12.22 -8.37
CA THR A 99 -9.06 -11.69 -9.55
C THR A 99 -9.33 -10.20 -9.67
N THR A 100 -8.31 -9.38 -9.44
CA THR A 100 -8.37 -7.93 -9.57
C THR A 100 -7.66 -7.51 -10.84
N THR A 101 -8.40 -6.98 -11.81
CA THR A 101 -7.86 -6.48 -13.08
C THR A 101 -7.72 -4.96 -13.01
N CYS A 102 -6.55 -4.43 -13.33
CA CYS A 102 -6.35 -3.00 -13.50
C CYS A 102 -6.97 -2.55 -14.83
N LEU A 103 -7.87 -1.58 -14.79
CA LEU A 103 -8.52 -1.04 -15.98
C LEU A 103 -7.62 -0.07 -16.76
N LEU A 104 -6.52 0.41 -16.16
CA LEU A 104 -5.61 1.36 -16.81
C LEU A 104 -4.50 0.69 -17.61
N CYS A 105 -3.99 -0.47 -17.19
CA CYS A 105 -2.90 -1.17 -17.87
C CYS A 105 -3.19 -2.65 -18.18
N GLY A 106 -4.35 -3.18 -17.79
CA GLY A 106 -4.73 -4.57 -18.04
C GLY A 106 -4.11 -5.60 -17.09
N TYR A 107 -3.20 -5.22 -16.19
CA TYR A 107 -2.55 -6.17 -15.28
C TYR A 107 -3.58 -6.90 -14.39
N MET A 108 -3.45 -8.22 -14.29
CA MET A 108 -4.34 -9.08 -13.51
C MET A 108 -3.63 -9.62 -12.26
N LEU A 109 -4.03 -9.11 -11.10
CA LEU A 109 -3.64 -9.64 -9.80
C LEU A 109 -4.59 -10.79 -9.42
N ARG A 110 -4.03 -11.93 -9.01
CA ARG A 110 -4.79 -13.10 -8.55
C ARG A 110 -4.36 -13.43 -7.12
N ILE A 111 -5.31 -13.50 -6.21
CA ILE A 111 -5.11 -13.87 -4.82
C ILE A 111 -6.07 -15.02 -4.51
N GLU A 112 -5.58 -16.06 -3.85
CA GLU A 112 -6.39 -17.16 -3.35
C GLU A 112 -6.44 -17.05 -1.83
N GLU A 113 -7.65 -16.93 -1.29
CA GLU A 113 -7.90 -16.86 0.15
C GLU A 113 -8.74 -18.08 0.56
N ARG A 114 -8.46 -18.64 1.75
CA ARG A 114 -9.27 -19.73 2.32
C ARG A 114 -10.56 -19.14 2.88
N LYS A 115 -11.70 -19.79 2.64
CA LYS A 115 -12.97 -19.43 3.27
C LYS A 115 -12.83 -19.63 4.79
N SER A 116 -13.20 -18.61 5.56
CA SER A 116 -13.40 -18.72 7.00
C SER A 116 -14.68 -19.47 7.31
#